data_AF-A0A0L0DTI5-F1
#
_entry.id   AF-A0A0L0DTI5-F1
#
_cell.length_a   1.000
_cell.length_b   1.000
_cell.length_c   1.000
_cell.angle_alpha   90.00
_cell.angle_beta   90.00
_cell.angle_gamma   90.00
#
_symmetry.space_group_name_H-M   'P 1'
#
loop_
_entity.id
_entity.type
_entity.pdbx_description
1 polymer ?
#
loop_
_entity_poly.entity_id
_entity_poly.type
_entity_poly.pdbx_seq_one_letter_code
_entity_poly.pdbx_strand_id
1 'polypeptide(L)'
;MEIATSADGQMATSDALALVAAKRRKRSRSRSRAELVTLVLTDVDVCPGEGWNYVFGLARAVDGAAVASSARTMGSEAPDDVRLLFKVSAHEICHLFGLKHCKRYTCLMNATNSLDELEAKPYHLCPPCLRKLAAGLGADDDALAARAVGLGR
;
A
#
# COMPACT_ATOMS: atom_id res chain seq x y z
N MET A 1 14.95 15.06 9.98
CA MET A 1 14.71 15.51 8.61
C MET A 1 13.23 15.78 8.55
N GLU A 2 12.85 17.04 8.70
CA GLU A 2 11.45 17.47 8.66
C GLU A 2 10.99 17.41 7.20
N ILE A 3 9.85 16.77 6.99
CA ILE A 3 9.20 16.69 5.68
C ILE A 3 8.26 17.88 5.64
N ALA A 4 8.36 18.71 4.60
CA ALA A 4 7.49 19.87 4.48
C ALA A 4 6.04 19.41 4.40
N THR A 5 5.23 19.78 5.39
CA THR A 5 3.78 19.68 5.31
C THR A 5 3.26 20.95 4.63
N SER A 6 2.24 20.80 3.80
CA SER A 6 1.49 21.93 3.23
C SER A 6 0.84 22.78 4.33
N ALA A 7 0.32 23.96 3.97
CA ALA A 7 -0.37 24.85 4.91
C ALA A 7 -1.54 24.16 5.64
N ASP A 8 -2.13 23.13 5.03
CA ASP A 8 -3.23 22.32 5.58
C ASP A 8 -2.72 21.12 6.42
N GLY A 9 -1.41 21.06 6.70
CA GLY A 9 -0.80 19.97 7.49
C GLY A 9 -0.63 18.66 6.74
N GLN A 10 -0.91 18.60 5.43
CA GLN A 10 -0.81 17.38 4.62
C GLN A 10 0.56 17.22 3.97
N MET A 11 1.00 15.98 3.79
CA MET A 11 2.24 15.62 3.10
C MET A 11 1.97 15.24 1.63
N ALA A 12 2.76 15.77 0.70
CA ALA A 12 2.68 15.33 -0.68
C ALA A 12 3.18 13.88 -0.82
N THR A 13 2.45 13.03 -1.56
CA THR A 13 2.87 11.64 -1.79
C THR A 13 4.24 11.56 -2.49
N SER A 14 4.57 12.54 -3.33
CA SER A 14 5.89 12.69 -3.95
C SER A 14 7.02 12.81 -2.94
N ASP A 15 6.79 13.52 -1.84
CA ASP A 15 7.81 13.77 -0.82
C ASP A 15 8.02 12.52 0.03
N ALA A 16 6.92 11.87 0.45
CA ALA A 16 6.95 10.59 1.14
C ALA A 16 7.75 9.53 0.34
N LEU A 17 7.52 9.47 -0.97
CA LEU A 17 8.19 8.52 -1.86
C LEU A 17 9.63 8.95 -2.21
N ALA A 18 9.93 10.24 -2.27
CA ALA A 18 11.29 10.75 -2.45
C ALA A 18 12.23 10.36 -1.29
N LEU A 19 11.71 10.31 -0.05
CA LEU A 19 12.46 9.81 1.10
C LEU A 19 12.92 8.37 0.92
N VAL A 20 12.06 7.53 0.34
CA VAL A 20 12.37 6.13 0.05
C VAL A 20 13.47 6.03 -1.00
N ALA A 21 13.34 6.79 -2.10
CA ALA A 21 14.35 6.83 -3.15
C ALA A 21 15.72 7.26 -2.62
N ALA A 22 15.77 8.28 -1.75
CA ALA A 22 16.99 8.77 -1.13
C ALA A 22 17.65 7.72 -0.20
N LYS A 23 16.86 7.01 0.61
CA LYS A 23 17.37 5.94 1.50
C LYS A 23 17.85 4.70 0.73
N ARG A 24 17.20 4.34 -0.39
CA ARG A 24 17.62 3.22 -1.26
C ARG A 24 19.00 3.44 -1.87
N ARG A 25 19.28 4.65 -2.38
CA ARG A 25 20.59 4.99 -2.98
C ARG A 25 21.75 4.80 -2.01
N LYS A 26 21.56 5.08 -0.72
CA LYS A 26 22.57 4.84 0.32
C LYS A 26 22.78 3.34 0.63
N ARG A 27 21.72 2.53 0.60
CA ARG A 27 21.76 1.09 0.92
C ARG A 27 22.27 0.19 -0.21
N SER A 28 22.05 0.59 -1.47
CA SER A 28 22.44 -0.16 -2.68
C SER A 28 23.96 -0.34 -2.84
N ARG A 29 24.80 0.40 -2.09
CA ARG A 29 26.26 0.23 -2.13
C ARG A 29 26.76 -1.03 -1.40
N SER A 30 25.90 -1.77 -0.70
CA SER A 30 26.31 -2.85 0.23
C SER A 30 25.63 -4.21 0.05
N ARG A 31 24.58 -4.36 -0.78
CA ARG A 31 23.88 -5.65 -0.97
C ARG A 31 23.55 -5.93 -2.43
N SER A 32 23.55 -7.21 -2.80
CA SER A 32 23.03 -7.71 -4.08
C SER A 32 21.62 -7.18 -4.33
N ARG A 33 21.34 -6.83 -5.59
CA ARG A 33 20.08 -6.23 -6.08
C ARG A 33 18.88 -7.19 -5.98
N ALA A 34 18.53 -7.66 -4.79
CA ALA A 34 17.17 -8.13 -4.57
C ALA A 34 16.25 -6.91 -4.75
N GLU A 35 15.31 -6.98 -5.69
CA GLU A 35 14.27 -5.98 -5.91
C GLU A 35 13.38 -5.90 -4.66
N LEU A 36 13.87 -5.14 -3.68
CA LEU A 36 13.11 -4.84 -2.48
C LEU A 36 11.90 -4.00 -2.90
N VAL A 37 10.77 -4.20 -2.23
CA VAL A 37 9.67 -3.22 -2.17
C VAL A 37 9.79 -2.43 -0.87
N THR A 38 9.28 -1.21 -0.82
CA THR A 38 9.34 -0.38 0.39
C THR A 38 8.00 0.25 0.66
N LEU A 39 7.48 0.05 1.87
CA LEU A 39 6.29 0.71 2.37
C LEU A 39 6.72 1.76 3.42
N VAL A 40 6.21 2.97 3.28
CA VAL A 40 6.30 4.04 4.27
C VAL A 40 4.99 4.08 5.04
N LEU A 41 5.07 4.10 6.37
CA LEU A 41 3.94 4.39 7.23
C LEU A 41 4.09 5.80 7.76
N THR A 42 3.00 6.57 7.78
CA THR A 42 2.96 7.92 8.34
C THR A 42 1.64 8.14 9.06
N ASP A 43 1.65 9.00 10.07
CA ASP A 43 0.49 9.49 10.81
C ASP A 43 -0.05 10.82 10.26
N VAL A 44 0.52 11.32 9.16
CA VAL A 44 0.11 12.56 8.50
C VAL A 44 -0.75 12.24 7.29
N ASP A 45 -1.78 13.04 7.04
CA ASP A 45 -2.60 12.94 5.82
C ASP A 45 -1.71 13.07 4.58
N VAL A 46 -1.91 12.21 3.59
CA VAL A 46 -1.16 12.24 2.34
C VAL A 46 -2.03 12.67 1.17
N CYS A 47 -1.48 13.50 0.30
CA CYS A 47 -2.19 14.06 -0.86
C CYS A 47 -1.37 13.91 -2.16
N PRO A 48 -1.95 13.41 -3.26
CA PRO A 48 -1.25 13.29 -4.54
C PRO A 48 -0.84 14.63 -5.19
N GLY A 49 -1.58 15.71 -4.94
CA GLY A 49 -1.34 17.02 -5.52
C GLY A 49 -2.56 17.94 -5.39
N GLU A 50 -2.47 19.14 -5.97
CA GLU A 50 -3.56 20.12 -5.92
C GLU A 50 -4.88 19.55 -6.47
N GLY A 51 -5.98 19.86 -5.78
CA GLY A 51 -7.33 19.42 -6.15
C GLY A 51 -7.75 18.05 -5.59
N TRP A 52 -6.89 17.36 -4.83
CA TRP A 52 -7.23 16.16 -4.08
C TRP A 52 -7.46 16.49 -2.60
N ASN A 53 -8.43 15.81 -1.98
CA ASN A 53 -8.69 15.97 -0.55
C ASN A 53 -7.65 15.24 0.29
N TYR A 54 -7.49 13.93 0.08
CA TYR A 54 -6.51 13.06 0.71
C TYR A 54 -6.53 11.70 0.01
N VAL A 55 -5.56 10.85 0.31
CA VAL A 55 -5.61 9.41 0.03
C VAL A 55 -5.19 8.63 1.26
N PHE A 56 -5.72 7.42 1.43
CA PHE A 56 -5.27 6.54 2.51
C PHE A 56 -3.84 6.03 2.26
N GLY A 57 -3.47 5.85 1.00
CA GLY A 57 -2.17 5.41 0.58
C GLY A 57 -1.94 5.68 -0.90
N LEU A 58 -0.69 5.51 -1.34
CA LEU A 58 -0.32 5.60 -2.74
C LEU A 58 0.92 4.75 -3.03
N ALA A 59 0.86 3.99 -4.11
CA ALA A 59 1.97 3.20 -4.63
C ALA A 59 2.50 3.74 -5.96
N ARG A 60 3.83 3.76 -6.09
CA ARG A 60 4.54 3.96 -7.35
C ARG A 60 5.39 2.73 -7.64
N ALA A 61 4.84 1.80 -8.42
CA ALA A 61 5.50 0.55 -8.79
C ALA A 61 6.86 0.78 -9.47
N VAL A 62 6.98 1.83 -10.30
CA VAL A 62 8.24 2.21 -10.98
C VAL A 62 9.38 2.53 -10.00
N ASP A 63 9.05 2.97 -8.79
CA ASP A 63 10.01 3.27 -7.73
C ASP A 63 10.16 2.11 -6.73
N GLY A 64 9.31 1.08 -6.84
CA GLY A 64 9.18 -0.01 -5.87
C GLY A 64 8.79 0.48 -4.48
N ALA A 65 8.04 1.59 -4.41
CA ALA A 65 7.75 2.29 -3.17
C ALA A 65 6.27 2.67 -3.02
N ALA A 66 5.75 2.53 -1.81
CA ALA A 66 4.41 2.90 -1.42
C ALA A 66 4.40 3.68 -0.11
N VAL A 67 3.35 4.47 0.13
CA VAL A 67 3.03 5.11 1.39
C VAL A 67 1.62 4.72 1.84
N ALA A 68 1.43 4.48 3.13
CA ALA A 68 0.13 4.33 3.77
C ALA A 68 0.06 5.26 4.99
N SER A 69 -1.06 5.98 5.12
CA SER A 69 -1.30 6.93 6.19
C SER A 69 -2.27 6.38 7.21
N SER A 70 -1.95 6.55 8.49
CA SER A 70 -2.83 6.22 9.60
C SER A 70 -3.69 7.40 10.06
N ALA A 71 -3.53 8.59 9.49
CA ALA A 71 -4.19 9.82 9.93
C ALA A 71 -5.73 9.70 10.01
N ARG A 72 -6.31 8.83 9.19
CA ARG A 72 -7.77 8.60 9.10
C ARG A 72 -8.20 7.20 9.51
N THR A 73 -7.27 6.39 10.00
CA THR A 73 -7.55 5.03 10.46
C THR A 73 -7.23 4.84 11.94
N MET A 74 -6.44 5.74 12.53
CA MET A 74 -5.99 5.69 13.92
C MET A 74 -6.09 7.08 14.56
N GLY A 75 -6.43 7.14 15.85
CA GLY A 75 -6.56 8.41 16.59
C GLY A 75 -7.97 8.66 17.16
N SER A 76 -8.10 9.74 17.94
CA SER A 76 -9.32 10.06 18.72
C SER A 76 -10.55 10.37 17.88
N GLU A 77 -10.36 10.84 16.64
CA GLU A 77 -11.44 11.16 15.68
C GLU A 77 -11.54 10.13 14.55
N ALA A 78 -10.81 9.02 14.65
CA ALA A 78 -10.81 7.92 13.69
C ALA A 78 -11.21 6.61 14.42
N PRO A 79 -11.44 5.50 13.69
CA PRO A 79 -11.86 4.23 14.31
C PRO A 79 -10.88 3.61 15.32
N ASP A 80 -9.70 4.20 15.50
CA ASP A 80 -8.57 3.67 16.25
C ASP A 80 -8.26 2.19 15.94
N ASP A 81 -8.34 1.83 14.66
CA ASP A 81 -8.24 0.44 14.19
C ASP A 81 -7.02 0.25 13.27
N VAL A 82 -5.92 -0.24 13.85
CA VAL A 82 -4.69 -0.58 13.12
C VAL A 82 -4.92 -1.56 11.97
N ARG A 83 -5.99 -2.36 12.00
CA ARG A 83 -6.30 -3.30 10.93
C ARG A 83 -6.67 -2.57 9.64
N LEU A 84 -7.27 -1.37 9.72
CA LEU A 84 -7.54 -0.54 8.56
C LEU A 84 -6.24 -0.04 7.92
N LEU A 85 -5.25 0.37 8.72
CA LEU A 85 -3.91 0.71 8.21
C LEU A 85 -3.26 -0.48 7.50
N PHE A 86 -3.37 -1.69 8.05
CA PHE A 86 -2.87 -2.90 7.39
C PHE A 86 -3.61 -3.22 6.09
N LYS A 87 -4.92 -2.96 6.03
CA LYS A 87 -5.71 -3.11 4.81
C LYS A 87 -5.20 -2.18 3.71
N VAL A 88 -4.97 -0.91 4.01
CA VAL A 88 -4.36 0.07 3.09
C VAL A 88 -2.96 -0.38 2.70
N SER A 89 -2.13 -0.75 3.67
CA SER A 89 -0.76 -1.20 3.44
C SER A 89 -0.69 -2.38 2.47
N ALA A 90 -1.53 -3.39 2.67
CA ALA A 90 -1.59 -4.57 1.80
C ALA A 90 -2.10 -4.22 0.39
N HIS A 91 -3.06 -3.30 0.27
CA HIS A 91 -3.53 -2.76 -1.00
C HIS A 91 -2.38 -2.09 -1.78
N GLU A 92 -1.63 -1.21 -1.14
CA GLU A 92 -0.53 -0.50 -1.80
C GLU A 92 0.65 -1.43 -2.15
N ILE A 93 0.95 -2.43 -1.32
CA ILE A 93 1.94 -3.46 -1.65
C ILE A 93 1.53 -4.23 -2.91
N CYS A 94 0.25 -4.59 -3.04
CA CYS A 94 -0.24 -5.26 -4.24
C CYS A 94 -0.04 -4.41 -5.51
N HIS A 95 -0.18 -3.09 -5.42
CA HIS A 95 0.16 -2.19 -6.53
C HIS A 95 1.64 -2.26 -6.92
N LEU A 96 2.57 -2.47 -5.97
CA LEU A 96 3.99 -2.64 -6.26
C LEU A 96 4.30 -3.93 -7.04
N PHE A 97 3.43 -4.94 -6.93
CA PHE A 97 3.48 -6.17 -7.75
C PHE A 97 2.64 -6.08 -9.03
N GLY A 98 2.27 -4.86 -9.45
CA GLY A 98 1.62 -4.61 -10.74
C GLY A 98 0.11 -4.82 -10.77
N LEU A 99 -0.54 -5.06 -9.62
CA LEU A 99 -2.00 -5.15 -9.58
C LEU A 99 -2.61 -3.77 -9.81
N LYS A 100 -3.69 -3.72 -10.60
CA LYS A 100 -4.56 -2.54 -10.71
C LYS A 100 -5.83 -2.76 -9.88
N HIS A 101 -6.59 -1.71 -9.66
CA HIS A 101 -7.88 -1.82 -8.97
C HIS A 101 -8.78 -2.91 -9.58
N CYS A 102 -9.37 -3.73 -8.72
CA CYS A 102 -10.39 -4.71 -9.08
C CYS A 102 -11.75 -4.02 -9.12
N LYS A 103 -12.45 -4.10 -10.26
CA LYS A 103 -13.79 -3.52 -10.42
C LYS A 103 -14.91 -4.56 -10.43
N ARG A 104 -14.56 -5.85 -10.50
CA ARG A 104 -15.53 -6.93 -10.82
C ARG A 104 -15.98 -7.77 -9.63
N TYR A 105 -15.15 -7.86 -8.59
CA TYR A 105 -15.36 -8.74 -7.44
C TYR A 105 -15.06 -7.98 -6.14
N THR A 106 -15.68 -8.41 -5.04
CA THR A 106 -15.30 -8.02 -3.68
C THR A 106 -13.88 -8.47 -3.41
N CYS A 107 -12.97 -7.52 -3.19
CA CYS A 107 -11.53 -7.77 -3.20
C CYS A 107 -10.80 -6.66 -2.44
N LEU A 108 -9.70 -7.00 -1.77
CA LEU A 108 -8.78 -6.04 -1.18
C LEU A 108 -8.34 -4.95 -2.20
N MET A 109 -8.26 -5.29 -3.48
CA MET A 109 -7.90 -4.35 -4.55
C MET A 109 -9.07 -3.49 -5.07
N ASN A 110 -10.24 -3.45 -4.45
CA ASN A 110 -11.26 -2.46 -4.81
C ASN A 110 -10.74 -1.04 -4.54
N ALA A 111 -11.12 -0.04 -5.35
CA ALA A 111 -10.77 1.35 -5.05
C ALA A 111 -11.51 1.81 -3.78
N THR A 112 -10.94 2.77 -3.04
CA THR A 112 -11.54 3.33 -1.82
C THR A 112 -11.35 4.83 -1.81
N ASN A 113 -12.44 5.57 -1.65
CA ASN A 113 -12.46 7.03 -1.56
C ASN A 113 -13.00 7.54 -0.21
N SER A 114 -13.53 6.65 0.64
CA SER A 114 -14.05 7.00 1.96
C SER A 114 -13.69 5.96 3.01
N LEU A 115 -13.85 6.31 4.29
CA LEU A 115 -13.61 5.41 5.41
C LEU A 115 -14.60 4.24 5.41
N ASP A 116 -15.89 4.50 5.17
CA ASP A 116 -16.92 3.45 5.09
C ASP A 116 -16.59 2.41 4.01
N GLU A 117 -16.09 2.85 2.85
CA GLU A 117 -15.62 1.96 1.79
C GLU A 117 -14.38 1.15 2.23
N LEU A 118 -13.47 1.76 2.98
CA LEU A 118 -12.29 1.09 3.52
C LEU A 118 -12.68 0.01 4.53
N GLU A 119 -13.64 0.30 5.40
CA GLU A 119 -14.15 -0.62 6.41
C GLU A 119 -14.85 -1.81 5.75
N ALA A 120 -15.76 -1.54 4.80
CA ALA A 120 -16.52 -2.57 4.08
C ALA A 120 -15.66 -3.46 3.17
N LYS A 121 -14.53 -2.95 2.65
CA LYS A 121 -13.59 -3.71 1.81
C LYS A 121 -13.05 -4.95 2.54
N PRO A 122 -12.96 -6.12 1.91
CA PRO A 122 -12.43 -7.32 2.55
C PRO A 122 -10.90 -7.27 2.70
N TYR A 123 -10.35 -8.12 3.58
CA TYR A 123 -8.90 -8.33 3.69
C TYR A 123 -8.34 -9.29 2.63
N HIS A 124 -9.19 -10.08 1.97
CA HIS A 124 -8.74 -11.09 1.01
C HIS A 124 -8.69 -10.56 -0.43
N LEU A 125 -7.79 -11.12 -1.23
CA LEU A 125 -7.81 -10.97 -2.68
C LEU A 125 -8.84 -11.93 -3.28
N CYS A 126 -9.59 -11.48 -4.28
CA CYS A 126 -10.40 -12.40 -5.08
C CYS A 126 -9.50 -13.34 -5.89
N PRO A 127 -9.99 -14.52 -6.33
CA PRO A 127 -9.15 -15.51 -7.02
C PRO A 127 -8.37 -14.97 -8.24
N PRO A 128 -8.96 -14.10 -9.10
CA PRO A 128 -8.20 -13.48 -10.19
C PRO A 128 -7.06 -12.56 -9.72
N CYS A 129 -7.26 -11.79 -8.65
CA CYS A 129 -6.21 -10.92 -8.12
C CYS A 129 -5.12 -11.72 -7.38
N LEU A 130 -5.48 -12.82 -6.72
CA LEU A 130 -4.51 -13.71 -6.11
C LEU A 130 -3.57 -14.33 -7.15
N ARG A 131 -4.10 -14.79 -8.30
CA ARG A 131 -3.27 -15.29 -9.42
C ARG A 131 -2.39 -14.20 -10.04
N LYS A 132 -2.89 -12.96 -10.16
CA LYS A 132 -2.07 -11.83 -10.61
C LYS A 132 -0.90 -11.55 -9.66
N LEU A 133 -1.14 -11.65 -8.35
CA LEU A 133 -0.09 -11.48 -7.35
C LEU A 133 0.94 -12.62 -7.43
N ALA A 134 0.50 -13.87 -7.58
CA ALA A 134 1.39 -15.01 -7.79
C ALA A 134 2.32 -14.78 -8.99
N ALA A 135 1.74 -14.39 -10.13
CA ALA A 135 2.51 -14.05 -11.33
C ALA A 135 3.50 -12.89 -11.09
N GLY A 136 3.07 -11.84 -10.38
CA GLY A 136 3.94 -10.71 -10.02
C GLY A 136 5.08 -11.08 -9.07
N LEU A 137 4.94 -12.15 -8.30
CA LEU A 137 5.97 -12.72 -7.42
C LEU A 137 6.85 -13.77 -8.13
N GLY A 138 6.53 -14.14 -9.37
CA GLY A 138 7.17 -15.27 -10.05
C GLY A 138 6.85 -16.63 -9.43
N ALA A 139 5.75 -16.74 -8.66
CA ALA A 139 5.24 -18.00 -8.15
C ALA A 139 4.25 -18.62 -9.15
N ASP A 140 4.30 -19.94 -9.33
CA ASP A 140 3.28 -20.67 -10.09
C ASP A 140 2.02 -20.95 -9.24
N ASP A 141 0.92 -21.30 -9.92
CA ASP A 141 -0.37 -21.54 -9.28
C ASP A 141 -0.31 -22.74 -8.31
N ASP A 142 0.51 -23.75 -8.61
CA ASP A 142 0.68 -24.95 -7.79
C ASP A 142 1.41 -24.67 -6.47
N ALA A 143 2.48 -23.86 -6.49
CA ALA A 143 3.18 -23.44 -5.28
C ALA A 143 2.30 -22.55 -4.39
N LEU A 144 1.41 -21.74 -4.97
CA LEU A 144 0.47 -20.92 -4.21
C LEU A 144 -0.60 -21.78 -3.54
N ALA A 145 -1.18 -22.73 -4.29
CA ALA A 145 -2.19 -23.66 -3.79
C ALA A 145 -1.64 -24.52 -2.65
N ALA A 146 -0.43 -25.06 -2.79
CA ALA A 146 0.24 -25.85 -1.75
C ALA A 146 0.46 -25.06 -0.45
N ARG A 147 0.74 -23.74 -0.53
CA ARG A 147 0.96 -22.87 0.64
C ARG A 147 -0.35 -22.46 1.31
N ALA A 148 -1.43 -22.27 0.55
CA ALA A 148 -2.74 -21.95 1.10
C ALA A 148 -3.33 -23.11 1.92
N VAL A 149 -3.10 -24.35 1.49
CA VAL A 149 -3.51 -25.56 2.22
C VAL A 149 -2.77 -25.70 3.56
N GLY A 150 -1.57 -25.14 3.70
CA GLY A 150 -0.78 -25.18 4.93
C GLY A 150 -1.17 -24.18 6.03
N LEU A 151 -1.96 -23.15 5.71
CA LEU A 151 -2.40 -22.11 6.67
C LEU A 151 -3.74 -22.43 7.36
N GLY A 152 -4.36 -23.56 7.01
CA GLY A 152 -5.51 -24.10 7.72
C GLY A 152 -5.06 -25.09 8.79
N ARG A 153 -4.72 -24.61 9.98
CA ARG A 153 -4.77 -25.38 11.22
C ARG A 153 -5.33 -24.52 12.34
#